data_AF-A0A5C7UG82-F1
#
_entry.id   AF-A0A5C7UG82-F1
#
_cell.length_a   1.000
_cell.length_b   1.000
_cell.length_c   1.000
_cell.angle_alpha   90.00
_cell.angle_beta   90.00
_cell.angle_gamma   90.00
#
_symmetry.space_group_name_H-M   'P 1'
#
loop_
_entity.id
_entity.type
_entity.pdbx_description
1 polymer ?
#
loop_
_entity_poly.entity_id
_entity_poly.type
_entity_poly.pdbx_seq_one_letter_code
_entity_poly.pdbx_strand_id
1 'polypeptide(L)'
;MNYAVEFQKMLSDFGFVLSFKTVMFIMFGNLGMVGHWFSKWKKGEIDIGLYSWVMKNPRASLTAFTSFIAAALTMAAAGQLDTLDYVSLLSLSFTTAWTFDSMLNKLDEANGAVVQAEPQAQ
;
A
#
# COMPACT_ATOMS: atom_id res chain seq x y z
N MET A 1 24.26 29.59 22.92
CA MET A 1 23.69 28.41 22.24
C MET A 1 22.58 28.91 21.32
N ASN A 2 22.70 28.71 20.02
CA ASN A 2 21.81 29.34 19.03
C ASN A 2 20.65 28.41 18.71
N TYR A 3 19.58 28.49 19.50
CA TYR A 3 18.40 27.63 19.38
C TYR A 3 17.72 27.68 18.00
N ALA A 4 17.88 28.77 17.26
CA ALA A 4 17.35 28.89 15.89
C ALA A 4 18.09 27.97 14.89
N VAL A 5 19.41 27.79 15.05
CA VAL A 5 20.20 26.89 14.19
C VAL A 5 19.92 25.43 14.53
N GLU A 6 19.79 25.11 15.81
CA GLU A 6 19.38 23.77 16.29
C GLU A 6 17.96 23.43 15.82
N PHE A 7 17.01 24.37 15.87
CA PHE A 7 15.65 24.15 15.39
C PHE A 7 15.57 24.05 13.87
N GLN A 8 16.33 24.86 13.12
CA GLN A 8 16.38 24.76 11.66
C GLN A 8 17.05 23.46 11.20
N LYS A 9 18.10 23.00 11.90
CA LYS A 9 18.73 21.70 11.67
C LYS A 9 17.79 20.57 12.05
N MET A 10 17.12 20.68 13.20
CA MET A 10 16.07 19.76 13.60
C MET A 10 14.96 19.72 12.56
N LEU A 11 14.55 20.84 11.94
CA LEU A 11 13.57 20.92 10.86
C LEU A 11 14.09 20.51 9.48
N SER A 12 15.40 20.51 9.22
CA SER A 12 15.97 19.89 8.03
C SER A 12 16.11 18.38 8.20
N ASP A 13 16.37 17.95 9.44
CA ASP A 13 16.40 16.55 9.86
C ASP A 13 14.96 15.98 9.99
N PHE A 14 13.99 16.81 10.43
CA PHE A 14 12.53 16.57 10.39
C PHE A 14 11.94 16.86 9.03
N GLY A 15 12.68 17.61 8.21
CA GLY A 15 12.33 17.94 6.85
C GLY A 15 12.23 16.61 6.17
N PHE A 16 11.00 16.14 6.03
CA PHE A 16 10.64 14.85 5.49
C PHE A 16 11.04 14.82 4.02
N VAL A 17 12.35 14.82 3.76
CA VAL A 17 12.92 14.47 2.49
C VAL A 17 12.60 13.00 2.41
N LEU A 18 11.53 12.70 1.67
CA LEU A 18 11.15 11.35 1.29
C LEU A 18 12.45 10.65 0.85
N SER A 19 12.98 9.82 1.73
CA SER A 19 14.23 9.13 1.45
C SER A 19 13.99 8.29 0.21
N PHE A 20 15.04 8.03 -0.59
CA PHE A 20 14.89 7.18 -1.77
C PHE A 20 14.24 5.84 -1.41
N LYS A 21 14.57 5.29 -0.23
CA LYS A 21 13.95 4.09 0.35
C LYS A 21 12.47 4.27 0.67
N THR A 22 12.04 5.42 1.17
CA THR A 22 10.61 5.73 1.39
C THR A 22 9.85 5.78 0.07
N VAL A 23 10.42 6.41 -0.96
CA VAL A 23 9.82 6.43 -2.31
C VAL A 23 9.71 5.02 -2.88
N MET A 24 10.79 4.22 -2.78
CA MET A 24 10.77 2.82 -3.20
C MET A 24 9.71 2.01 -2.46
N PHE A 25 9.59 2.18 -1.14
CA PHE A 25 8.60 1.49 -0.33
C PHE A 25 7.19 1.80 -0.84
N ILE A 26 6.86 3.07 -1.08
CA ILE A 26 5.55 3.47 -1.58
C ILE A 26 5.30 2.88 -2.98
N MET A 27 6.26 2.99 -3.90
CA MET A 27 6.11 2.51 -5.28
C MET A 27 5.90 0.99 -5.35
N PHE A 28 6.69 0.22 -4.61
CA PHE A 28 6.57 -1.24 -4.60
C PHE A 28 5.37 -1.75 -3.80
N GLY A 29 4.92 -1.01 -2.78
CA GLY A 29 3.64 -1.30 -2.14
C GLY A 29 2.47 -1.19 -3.11
N ASN A 30 2.43 -0.16 -3.97
CA ASN A 30 1.41 -0.07 -5.02
C ASN A 30 1.44 -1.29 -5.96
N LEU A 31 2.62 -1.82 -6.30
CA LEU A 31 2.74 -3.07 -7.04
C LEU A 31 2.18 -4.28 -6.28
N GLY A 32 2.23 -4.28 -4.95
CA GLY A 32 1.59 -5.28 -4.09
C GLY A 32 0.07 -5.29 -4.24
N MET A 33 -0.58 -4.13 -4.25
CA MET A 33 -2.03 -4.00 -4.46
C MET A 33 -2.41 -4.45 -5.88
N VAL A 34 -1.65 -4.03 -6.90
CA VAL A 34 -1.85 -4.49 -8.29
C VAL A 34 -1.64 -6.00 -8.39
N GLY A 35 -0.66 -6.54 -7.69
CA GLY A 35 -0.39 -7.98 -7.62
C GLY A 35 -1.58 -8.76 -7.05
N HIS A 36 -2.25 -8.23 -6.03
CA HIS A 36 -3.43 -8.84 -5.46
C HIS A 36 -4.59 -8.88 -6.48
N TRP A 37 -4.87 -7.76 -7.15
CA TRP A 37 -5.82 -7.73 -8.26
C TRP A 37 -5.47 -8.76 -9.34
N PHE A 38 -4.20 -8.80 -9.79
CA PHE A 38 -3.74 -9.74 -10.81
C PHE A 38 -3.91 -11.20 -10.38
N SER A 39 -3.69 -11.49 -9.09
CA SER A 39 -3.91 -12.83 -8.52
C SER A 39 -5.36 -13.27 -8.64
N LYS A 40 -6.31 -12.38 -8.30
CA LYS A 40 -7.75 -12.65 -8.43
C LYS A 40 -8.17 -12.84 -9.88
N TRP A 41 -7.67 -11.97 -10.76
CA TRP A 41 -7.93 -12.05 -12.19
C TRP A 41 -7.45 -13.38 -12.78
N LYS A 42 -6.23 -13.81 -12.45
CA LYS A 42 -5.68 -15.10 -12.91
C LYS A 42 -6.48 -16.31 -12.41
N LYS A 43 -7.08 -16.21 -11.22
CA LYS A 43 -7.92 -17.27 -10.65
C LYS A 43 -9.35 -17.28 -11.21
N GLY A 44 -9.72 -16.30 -12.03
CA GLY A 44 -11.10 -16.15 -12.52
C GLY A 44 -12.08 -15.67 -11.44
N GLU A 45 -11.59 -15.17 -10.30
CA GLU A 45 -12.45 -14.61 -9.23
C GLU A 45 -13.05 -13.26 -9.66
N ILE A 46 -12.37 -12.56 -10.57
CA ILE A 46 -12.80 -11.29 -11.17
C ILE A 46 -12.55 -11.32 -12.68
N ASP A 47 -13.45 -10.72 -13.46
CA ASP A 47 -13.36 -10.60 -14.92
C ASP A 47 -13.08 -9.15 -15.40
N ILE A 48 -13.05 -8.21 -14.46
CA ILE A 48 -12.90 -6.78 -14.72
C ILE A 48 -11.43 -6.31 -14.70
N GLY A 49 -11.13 -5.30 -15.52
CA GLY A 49 -9.85 -4.61 -15.51
C GLY A 49 -9.57 -3.88 -14.18
N LEU A 50 -8.28 -3.61 -13.89
CA LEU A 50 -7.81 -2.99 -12.65
C LEU A 50 -8.54 -1.67 -12.32
N TYR A 51 -8.67 -0.78 -13.30
CA TYR A 51 -9.36 0.50 -13.09
C TYR A 51 -10.82 0.30 -12.67
N SER A 52 -11.53 -0.59 -13.36
CA SER A 52 -12.92 -0.94 -13.03
C SER A 52 -13.02 -1.60 -11.65
N TRP A 53 -12.03 -2.40 -11.27
CA TRP A 53 -11.98 -3.03 -9.95
C TRP A 53 -11.83 -1.99 -8.83
N VAL A 54 -10.92 -1.02 -8.98
CA VAL A 54 -10.76 0.10 -8.02
C VAL A 54 -12.04 0.94 -7.95
N MET A 55 -12.65 1.24 -9.09
CA MET A 55 -13.87 2.08 -9.15
C MET A 55 -15.12 1.38 -8.63
N LYS A 56 -15.19 0.05 -8.69
CA LYS A 56 -16.27 -0.73 -8.06
C LYS A 56 -16.10 -0.87 -6.55
N ASN A 57 -14.85 -0.84 -6.05
CA ASN A 57 -14.53 -0.97 -4.63
C ASN A 57 -13.78 0.26 -4.07
N PRO A 58 -14.26 1.49 -4.29
CA PRO A 58 -13.48 2.69 -4.02
C PRO A 58 -13.18 2.86 -2.54
N ARG A 59 -14.08 2.39 -1.66
CA ARG A 59 -13.90 2.47 -0.20
C ARG A 59 -12.80 1.53 0.27
N ALA A 60 -12.85 0.25 -0.10
CA ALA A 60 -11.79 -0.70 0.25
C ALA A 60 -10.43 -0.29 -0.34
N SER A 61 -10.36 0.01 -1.64
CA SER A 61 -9.10 0.40 -2.28
C SER A 61 -8.52 1.69 -1.70
N LEU A 62 -9.36 2.71 -1.46
CA LEU A 62 -8.88 3.95 -0.84
C LEU A 62 -8.41 3.71 0.60
N THR A 63 -9.16 2.92 1.38
CA THR A 63 -8.78 2.61 2.76
C THR A 63 -7.49 1.79 2.81
N ALA A 64 -7.29 0.85 1.88
CA ALA A 64 -6.06 0.08 1.76
C ALA A 64 -4.88 1.00 1.42
N PHE A 65 -5.06 1.88 0.44
CA PHE A 65 -4.07 2.87 0.05
C PHE A 65 -3.71 3.81 1.20
N THR A 66 -4.69 4.42 1.86
CA THR A 66 -4.43 5.34 2.98
C THR A 66 -3.78 4.64 4.17
N SER A 67 -4.19 3.41 4.48
CA SER A 67 -3.60 2.62 5.57
C SER A 67 -2.14 2.27 5.27
N PHE A 68 -1.85 1.89 4.02
CA PHE A 68 -0.50 1.63 3.57
C PHE A 68 0.38 2.90 3.61
N ILE A 69 -0.13 4.04 3.16
CA ILE A 69 0.61 5.32 3.26
C ILE A 69 0.87 5.68 4.73
N ALA A 70 -0.12 5.54 5.61
CA ALA A 70 0.07 5.79 7.04
C ALA A 70 1.15 4.88 7.65
N ALA A 71 1.17 3.60 7.27
CA ALA A 71 2.22 2.66 7.66
C ALA A 71 3.60 3.09 7.12
N ALA A 72 3.70 3.46 5.84
CA ALA A 72 4.95 3.93 5.23
C ALA A 72 5.49 5.19 5.92
N LEU A 73 4.63 6.18 6.21
CA LEU A 73 5.00 7.40 6.92
C LEU A 73 5.46 7.10 8.36
N THR A 74 4.79 6.18 9.04
CA THR A 74 5.16 5.79 10.41
C THR A 74 6.53 5.10 10.42
N MET A 75 6.78 4.18 9.49
CA MET A 75 8.08 3.51 9.36
C MET A 75 9.20 4.49 8.97
N ALA A 76 8.91 5.45 8.09
CA ALA A 76 9.85 6.49 7.70
C ALA A 76 10.18 7.41 8.90
N ALA A 77 9.17 7.89 9.62
CA ALA A 77 9.36 8.73 10.81
C ALA A 77 10.12 8.02 11.94
N ALA A 78 9.96 6.69 12.05
CA ALA A 78 10.71 5.87 13.00
C ALA A 78 12.15 5.54 12.51
N GLY A 79 12.56 5.96 11.31
CA GLY A 79 13.86 5.63 10.72
C GLY A 79 14.02 4.15 10.35
N GLN A 80 12.95 3.35 10.39
CA GLN A 80 13.01 1.90 10.15
C GLN A 80 13.27 1.56 8.70
N LEU A 81 12.82 2.40 7.76
CA LEU A 81 13.07 2.15 6.34
C LEU A 81 14.55 2.25 5.99
N ASP A 82 15.32 3.06 6.71
CA ASP A 82 16.74 3.26 6.42
C ASP A 82 17.62 2.10 6.92
N THR A 83 17.15 1.33 7.91
CA THR A 83 17.87 0.18 8.45
C THR A 83 17.69 -1.09 7.61
N LEU A 84 16.63 -1.18 6.80
CA LEU A 84 16.37 -2.34 5.94
C LEU A 84 17.29 -2.35 4.72
N ASP A 85 17.80 -3.52 4.35
CA ASP A 85 18.38 -3.71 3.02
C ASP A 85 17.30 -3.61 1.93
N TYR A 86 17.71 -3.39 0.67
CA TYR A 86 16.77 -3.18 -0.42
C TYR A 86 15.83 -4.37 -0.63
N VAL A 87 16.30 -5.61 -0.53
CA VAL A 87 15.46 -6.79 -0.77
C VAL A 87 14.39 -6.91 0.31
N SER A 88 14.77 -6.74 1.58
CA SER A 88 13.83 -6.74 2.70
C SER A 88 12.81 -5.60 2.58
N LEU A 89 13.24 -4.41 2.17
CA LEU A 89 12.35 -3.26 1.94
C LEU A 89 11.32 -3.55 0.85
N LEU A 90 11.76 -4.10 -0.28
CA LEU A 90 10.88 -4.43 -1.40
C LEU A 90 9.87 -5.53 -1.01
N SER A 91 10.34 -6.59 -0.36
CA SER A 91 9.48 -7.69 0.11
C SER A 91 8.46 -7.19 1.14
N LEU A 92 8.89 -6.40 2.11
CA LEU A 92 8.01 -5.87 3.16
C LEU A 92 6.97 -4.91 2.59
N SER A 93 7.36 -3.98 1.72
CA SER A 93 6.42 -3.03 1.11
C SER A 93 5.34 -3.74 0.30
N PHE A 94 5.75 -4.71 -0.54
CA PHE A 94 4.84 -5.50 -1.37
C PHE A 94 3.86 -6.31 -0.51
N THR A 95 4.37 -7.07 0.46
CA THR A 95 3.55 -7.93 1.32
C THR A 95 2.62 -7.13 2.21
N THR A 96 3.07 -6.00 2.75
CA THR A 96 2.23 -5.11 3.57
C THR A 96 1.06 -4.55 2.77
N ALA A 97 1.34 -3.99 1.59
CA ALA A 97 0.30 -3.44 0.73
C ALA A 97 -0.68 -4.50 0.20
N TRP A 98 -0.15 -5.66 -0.21
CA TRP A 98 -0.98 -6.83 -0.56
C TRP A 98 -1.90 -7.24 0.58
N THR A 99 -1.39 -7.25 1.82
CA THR A 99 -2.14 -7.70 2.99
C THR A 99 -3.28 -6.73 3.31
N PHE A 100 -3.03 -5.42 3.32
CA PHE A 100 -4.08 -4.42 3.49
C PHE A 100 -5.17 -4.54 2.44
N ASP A 101 -4.77 -4.66 1.17
CA ASP A 101 -5.72 -4.78 0.08
C ASP A 101 -6.52 -6.08 0.14
N SER A 102 -5.88 -7.20 0.47
CA SER A 102 -6.55 -8.50 0.62
C SER A 102 -7.54 -8.51 1.77
N MET A 103 -7.17 -7.95 2.92
CA MET A 103 -8.07 -7.91 4.10
C MET A 103 -9.30 -7.04 3.84
N LEU A 104 -9.13 -5.85 3.28
CA LEU A 104 -10.22 -4.90 3.08
C LEU A 104 -11.17 -5.35 1.97
N ASN A 105 -10.66 -5.88 0.86
CA ASN A 105 -11.54 -6.40 -0.19
C ASN A 105 -12.29 -7.66 0.24
N LYS A 106 -11.70 -8.52 1.10
CA LYS A 106 -12.43 -9.67 1.66
C LYS A 106 -13.60 -9.27 2.55
N LEU A 107 -13.48 -8.17 3.29
CA LEU A 107 -14.57 -7.63 4.10
C LEU A 107 -15.71 -7.13 3.21
N ASP A 108 -15.39 -6.40 2.15
CA ASP A 108 -16.40 -5.95 1.18
C ASP A 108 -17.06 -7.14 0.46
N GLU A 109 -16.31 -8.20 0.14
CA GLU A 109 -16.84 -9.44 -0.45
C GLU A 109 -17.81 -10.14 0.49
N ALA A 110 -17.46 -10.26 1.79
CA ALA A 110 -18.32 -10.85 2.80
C ALA A 110 -19.62 -10.05 3.00
N ASN A 111 -19.59 -8.74 2.76
CA ASN A 111 -20.75 -7.85 2.83
C ASN A 111 -21.56 -7.81 1.53
N GLY A 112 -21.20 -8.58 0.50
CA GLY A 112 -21.86 -8.59 -0.80
C GLY A 112 -21.67 -7.30 -1.60
N ALA A 113 -20.69 -6.47 -1.23
CA ALA A 113 -20.42 -5.20 -1.90
C ALA A 113 -19.63 -5.39 -3.21
N VAL A 114 -19.03 -6.56 -3.42
CA VAL A 114 -18.20 -6.87 -4.60
C VAL A 114 -18.97 -7.73 -5.58
N VAL A 115 -19.00 -7.32 -6.84
CA VAL A 115 -19.49 -8.12 -7.96
C VAL A 115 -18.55 -9.31 -8.13
N GLN A 116 -18.99 -10.49 -7.67
CA GLN A 116 -18.33 -11.75 -7.98
C GLN A 116 -18.56 -12.07 -9.47
N ALA A 117 -17.58 -12.70 -10.13
CA ALA A 117 -17.84 -13.30 -11.43
C ALA A 117 -19.03 -14.27 -11.28
N GLU A 118 -19.98 -14.23 -12.22
CA GLU A 118 -21.05 -15.25 -12.23
C GLU A 118 -20.41 -16.64 -12.26
N PRO A 119 -20.89 -17.60 -11.45
CA PRO A 119 -20.40 -18.96 -11.51
C PRO A 119 -20.58 -19.44 -12.95
N GLN A 120 -19.47 -19.74 -13.65
CA GLN A 120 -19.58 -20.34 -14.97
C GLN A 120 -20.27 -21.69 -14.79
N ALA A 121 -21.48 -21.82 -15.35
CA ALA A 121 -22.20 -23.09 -15.37
C ALA A 121 -21.30 -24.11 -16.07
N GLN A 122 -20.91 -25.15 -15.31
CA GLN A 122 -20.08 -26.25 -15.81
C GLN A 122 -20.87 -27.13 -16.79
#